data_AF-A0A5K1JUE1-F1
#
_entry.id   AF-A0A5K1JUE1-F1
#
_cell.length_a   1.000
_cell.length_b   1.000
_cell.length_c   1.000
_cell.angle_alpha   90.00
_cell.angle_beta   90.00
_cell.angle_gamma   90.00
#
_symmetry.space_group_name_H-M   'P 1'
#
loop_
_entity.id
_entity.type
_entity.pdbx_description
1 polymer ?
#
loop_
_entity_poly.entity_id
_entity_poly.type
_entity_poly.pdbx_seq_one_letter_code
_entity_poly.pdbx_strand_id
1 'polypeptide(L)'
;MLHRTQHELYSHPFLRSVQANVASVMCSYINGTFACENDKAMNGILKGELGFQGYVMSDWYATHSTAPAINGGLDMTMPGDEFFASFSR
;
A
#
# COMPACT_ATOMS: atom_id res chain seq x y z
N MET A 1 -10.58 8.95 8.27
CA MET A 1 -11.69 8.79 7.30
C MET A 1 -12.75 7.89 7.94
N LEU A 2 -14.06 8.16 7.81
CA LEU A 2 -15.07 7.23 8.34
C LEU A 2 -15.07 5.93 7.51
N HIS A 3 -15.30 4.80 8.17
CA HIS A 3 -15.30 3.46 7.56
C HIS A 3 -16.22 3.35 6.34
N ARG A 4 -17.41 3.96 6.42
CA ARG A 4 -18.41 3.89 5.35
C ARG A 4 -18.00 4.66 4.09
N THR A 5 -17.44 5.86 4.23
CA THR A 5 -16.95 6.64 3.08
C THR A 5 -15.73 6.00 2.43
N GLN A 6 -14.86 5.36 3.20
CA GLN A 6 -13.73 4.62 2.64
C GLN A 6 -14.19 3.46 1.75
N HIS A 7 -15.24 2.75 2.18
CA HIS A 7 -15.73 1.56 1.49
C HIS A 7 -16.71 1.84 0.33
N GLU A 8 -17.54 2.89 0.45
CA GLU A 8 -18.57 3.21 -0.56
C GLU A 8 -18.08 4.21 -1.62
N LEU A 9 -17.10 5.06 -1.29
CA LEU A 9 -16.64 6.11 -2.21
C LEU A 9 -15.24 5.80 -2.75
N TYR A 10 -14.28 5.51 -1.86
CA TYR A 10 -12.87 5.44 -2.24
C TYR A 10 -12.40 4.07 -2.72
N SER A 11 -12.87 2.96 -2.14
CA SER A 11 -12.48 1.60 -2.58
C SER A 11 -13.19 1.14 -3.85
N HIS A 12 -14.35 1.71 -4.17
CA HIS A 12 -15.16 1.35 -5.34
C HIS A 12 -14.39 1.38 -6.68
N PRO A 13 -13.63 2.43 -7.04
CA PRO A 13 -12.82 2.42 -8.26
C PRO A 13 -11.71 1.37 -8.22
N PHE A 14 -11.10 1.12 -7.06
CA PHE A 14 -10.07 0.09 -6.91
C PHE A 14 -10.65 -1.31 -7.10
N LEU A 15 -11.84 -1.60 -6.58
CA LEU A 15 -12.54 -2.87 -6.84
C LEU A 15 -12.68 -3.12 -8.35
N ARG A 16 -13.03 -2.08 -9.13
CA ARG A 16 -13.16 -2.21 -10.59
C ARG A 16 -11.82 -2.47 -11.26
N SER A 17 -10.75 -1.84 -10.79
CA SER A 17 -9.38 -2.11 -11.26
C SER A 17 -8.92 -3.53 -10.92
N VAL A 18 -9.26 -4.05 -9.74
CA VAL A 18 -8.96 -5.43 -9.34
C VAL A 18 -9.75 -6.42 -10.20
N GLN A 19 -11.04 -6.17 -10.44
CA GLN A 19 -11.86 -6.96 -11.37
C GLN A 19 -11.31 -6.94 -12.81
N ALA A 20 -10.64 -5.86 -13.21
CA ALA A 20 -9.97 -5.74 -14.50
C ALA A 20 -8.57 -6.40 -14.52
N ASN A 21 -8.18 -7.15 -13.48
CA ASN A 21 -6.88 -7.79 -13.33
C ASN A 21 -5.70 -6.80 -13.42
N VAL A 22 -5.79 -5.68 -12.69
CA VAL A 22 -4.66 -4.76 -12.56
C VAL A 22 -3.44 -5.48 -11.97
N ALA A 23 -2.26 -5.23 -12.55
CA ALA A 23 -1.02 -5.90 -12.14
C ALA A 23 -0.43 -5.31 -10.85
N SER A 24 -0.62 -4.01 -10.61
CA SER A 24 -0.01 -3.30 -9.48
C SER A 24 -0.89 -2.18 -8.95
N VAL A 25 -0.83 -1.95 -7.64
CA VAL A 25 -1.49 -0.81 -6.96
C VAL A 25 -0.44 -0.03 -6.19
N MET A 26 -0.53 1.30 -6.20
CA MET A 26 0.40 2.18 -5.48
C MET A 26 -0.24 2.62 -4.15
N CYS A 27 0.48 2.46 -3.03
CA CYS A 27 0.05 2.94 -1.73
C CYS A 27 0.37 4.45 -1.57
N SER A 28 -0.60 5.20 -1.05
CA SER A 28 -0.53 6.68 -0.95
C SER A 28 -0.26 7.18 0.47
N TYR A 29 -0.11 8.49 0.64
CA TYR A 29 0.08 9.12 1.94
C TYR A 29 -1.26 9.36 2.65
N ILE A 30 -1.72 8.42 3.50
CA ILE A 30 -2.97 8.60 4.26
C ILE A 30 -2.69 8.90 5.74
N ASN A 31 -2.77 10.19 6.08
CA ASN A 31 -3.12 10.67 7.42
C ASN A 31 -2.15 10.28 8.56
N GLY A 32 -0.83 10.43 8.34
CA GLY A 32 0.20 10.33 9.37
C GLY A 32 0.63 8.90 9.74
N THR A 33 -0.08 7.88 9.26
CA THR A 33 0.40 6.49 9.21
C THR A 33 0.60 6.17 7.73
N PHE A 34 1.83 5.84 7.32
CA PHE A 34 2.12 5.56 5.92
C PHE A 34 1.14 4.49 5.42
N ALA A 35 0.39 4.74 4.34
CA ALA A 35 -0.61 3.76 3.90
C ALA A 35 0.05 2.46 3.44
N CYS A 36 1.36 2.51 3.15
CA CYS A 36 2.25 1.37 2.91
C CYS A 36 2.60 0.56 4.18
N GLU A 37 2.13 0.97 5.35
CA GLU A 37 2.28 0.27 6.64
C GLU A 37 0.92 -0.06 7.28
N ASN A 38 -0.20 0.24 6.59
CA ASN A 38 -1.53 0.03 7.13
C ASN A 38 -2.07 -1.35 6.76
N ASP A 39 -1.82 -2.31 7.66
CA ASP A 39 -2.30 -3.70 7.57
C ASP A 39 -3.82 -3.80 7.30
N LYS A 40 -4.62 -2.97 7.97
CA LYS A 40 -6.08 -3.02 7.81
C LYS A 40 -6.54 -2.59 6.42
N ALA A 41 -5.85 -1.63 5.80
CA ALA A 41 -6.20 -1.15 4.47
C ALA A 41 -5.67 -2.09 3.37
N MET A 42 -4.43 -2.56 3.49
CA MET A 42 -3.80 -3.39 2.45
C MET A 42 -4.14 -4.87 2.62
N ASN A 43 -3.85 -5.48 3.77
CA ASN A 43 -4.14 -6.90 3.97
C ASN A 43 -5.63 -7.14 4.20
N GLY A 44 -6.29 -6.28 4.98
CA GLY A 44 -7.72 -6.39 5.26
C GLY A 44 -8.59 -6.13 4.03
N ILE A 45 -8.61 -4.88 3.54
CA ILE A 45 -9.52 -4.48 2.47
C ILE A 45 -9.00 -4.91 1.09
N LEU A 46 -7.76 -4.57 0.72
CA LEU A 46 -7.26 -4.77 -0.65
C LEU A 46 -6.99 -6.25 -0.99
N LYS A 47 -6.17 -6.95 -0.19
CA LYS A 47 -5.83 -8.36 -0.42
C LYS A 47 -6.92 -9.30 0.08
N GLY A 48 -7.56 -9.00 1.21
CA GLY A 48 -8.64 -9.80 1.80
C GLY A 48 -9.99 -9.61 1.12
N GLU A 49 -10.61 -8.44 1.26
CA GLU A 49 -12.00 -8.20 0.80
C GLU A 49 -12.12 -8.02 -0.72
N LEU A 50 -11.15 -7.35 -1.36
CA LEU A 50 -11.14 -7.12 -2.81
C LEU A 50 -10.46 -8.24 -3.60
N GLY A 51 -9.72 -9.13 -2.95
CA GLY A 51 -9.06 -10.27 -3.58
C GLY A 51 -7.93 -9.88 -4.54
N PHE A 52 -7.21 -8.79 -4.27
CA PHE A 52 -6.11 -8.33 -5.11
C PHE A 52 -4.93 -9.32 -5.09
N GLN A 53 -4.57 -9.86 -6.26
CA GLN A 53 -3.47 -10.81 -6.44
C GLN A 53 -2.19 -10.20 -7.05
N GLY A 54 -2.23 -8.91 -7.38
CA GLY A 54 -1.05 -8.19 -7.87
C GLY A 54 -0.12 -7.78 -6.73
N TYR A 55 0.87 -6.97 -7.05
CA TYR A 55 1.83 -6.45 -6.07
C TYR A 55 1.53 -4.99 -5.72
N VAL A 56 1.79 -4.62 -4.46
CA VAL A 56 1.66 -3.24 -3.99
C VAL A 56 3.02 -2.53 -4.05
N MET A 57 3.07 -1.41 -4.77
CA MET A 57 4.26 -0.55 -4.83
C MET A 57 4.13 0.68 -3.93
N SER A 58 5.23 1.16 -3.38
CA SER A 58 5.25 2.45 -2.67
C SER A 58 5.22 3.62 -3.64
N ASP A 59 4.53 4.69 -3.28
CA ASP A 59 4.78 6.01 -3.87
C ASP A 59 6.22 6.45 -3.54
N TRP A 60 6.75 7.41 -4.30
CA TRP A 60 8.15 7.84 -4.20
C TRP A 60 8.45 8.38 -2.80
N TYR A 61 9.36 7.72 -2.08
CA TYR A 61 9.75 8.02 -0.70
C TYR A 61 8.67 7.75 0.36
N ALA A 62 7.64 6.95 0.06
CA ALA A 62 6.55 6.66 1.01
C ALA A 62 6.88 5.59 2.05
N THR A 63 8.03 4.91 1.93
CA THR A 63 8.48 3.88 2.87
C THR A 63 9.40 4.49 3.93
N HIS A 64 8.90 4.66 5.15
CA HIS A 64 9.68 5.22 6.26
C HIS A 64 10.13 4.19 7.30
N SER A 65 9.66 2.95 7.19
CA SER A 65 10.11 1.84 8.03
C SER A 65 10.19 0.54 7.22
N THR A 66 11.19 -0.31 7.52
CA THR A 66 11.43 -1.54 6.74
C THR A 66 10.52 -2.69 7.17
N ALA A 67 10.56 -3.06 8.46
CA ALA A 67 9.78 -4.20 8.95
C ALA A 67 8.25 -3.95 9.00
N PRO A 68 7.76 -2.78 9.46
CA PRO A 68 6.32 -2.49 9.44
C PRO A 68 5.73 -2.38 8.03
N ALA A 69 6.49 -1.89 7.04
CA ALA A 69 6.00 -1.83 5.66
C ALA A 69 5.84 -3.22 5.03
N ILE A 70 6.83 -4.10 5.21
CA ILE A 70 6.76 -5.49 4.75
C ILE A 70 5.59 -6.21 5.42
N ASN A 71 5.47 -6.11 6.75
CA ASN A 71 4.37 -6.75 7.47
C ASN A 71 3.01 -6.13 7.16
N GLY A 72 2.96 -4.85 6.79
CA GLY A 72 1.76 -4.15 6.37
C GLY A 72 1.24 -4.59 5.00
N GLY A 73 2.06 -5.29 4.20
CA GLY A 73 1.66 -5.81 2.89
C GLY A 73 2.26 -5.08 1.69
N LEU A 74 3.31 -4.27 1.91
CA LEU A 74 4.11 -3.69 0.82
C LEU A 74 4.96 -4.77 0.14
N ASP A 75 4.85 -4.88 -1.19
CA ASP A 75 5.57 -5.87 -1.98
C ASP A 75 6.78 -5.28 -2.73
N MET A 76 6.76 -3.98 -3.03
CA MET A 76 7.82 -3.28 -3.77
C MET A 76 8.02 -1.84 -3.29
N THR A 77 9.27 -1.45 -3.02
CA THR A 77 9.66 -0.07 -2.67
C THR A 77 10.21 0.66 -3.91
N MET A 78 9.71 1.87 -4.18
CA MET A 78 10.08 2.73 -5.31
C MET A 78 10.39 4.15 -4.83
N PRO A 79 11.38 4.87 -5.40
CA PRO A 79 12.32 4.48 -6.47
C PRO A 79 13.51 3.62 -5.99
N GLY A 80 13.51 3.21 -4.72
CA GLY A 80 14.69 2.70 -4.04
C GLY A 80 15.37 3.81 -3.24
N ASP A 81 16.68 3.67 -3.05
CA ASP A 81 17.39 4.37 -2.00
C ASP A 81 18.13 5.62 -2.50
N GLU A 82 17.82 6.78 -1.92
CA GLU A 82 18.85 7.82 -1.70
C GLU A 82 19.32 7.84 -0.23
N PHE A 83 18.70 7.03 0.64
CA PHE A 83 19.03 6.96 2.08
C PHE A 83 19.09 5.51 2.62
N PHE A 84 19.77 4.60 1.91
CA PHE A 84 20.34 3.36 2.46
C PHE A 84 21.87 3.38 2.47
N ALA A 85 22.48 4.56 2.57
CA ALA A 85 23.92 4.70 2.77
C ALA A 85 24.32 4.65 4.26
N SER A 86 23.72 3.76 5.07
CA SER A 86 24.26 3.47 6.42
C SER A 86 24.47 1.99 6.74
N PHE A 87 24.44 1.09 5.75
CA PHE A 87 25.00 -0.26 5.92
C PHE A 87 26.36 -0.40 5.21
N SER A 88 27.22 0.59 5.44
CA SER A 88 28.67 0.47 5.26
C SER A 88 29.36 1.37 6.30
N ARG A 89 29.33 0.91 7.55
CA ARG A 89 30.41 1.03 8.54
C ARG A 89 30.11 0.17 9.75
#